data_AF-A0A1H9PZK4-F1
#
_entry.id   AF-A0A1H9PZK4-F1
#
_cell.length_a   1.000
_cell.length_b   1.000
_cell.length_c   1.000
_cell.angle_alpha   90.00
_cell.angle_beta   90.00
_cell.angle_gamma   90.00
#
_symmetry.space_group_name_H-M   'P 1'
#
loop_
_entity.id
_entity.type
_entity.pdbx_description
1 polymer ?
#
loop_
_entity_poly.entity_id
_entity_poly.type
_entity_poly.pdbx_seq_one_letter_code
_entity_poly.pdbx_strand_id
1 'polypeptide(L)'
;MPLTDEQKAARAAKRRMTNALKEEARAHRDEARRREWVEKGMYLTREEAAAGEPCRGCGLPVIDNLGSWRGTMYLTREERIEYDEAEARFKERHPDCGSHRWSMSGSRATHCGYCCPPIPFSDAQLEAVARIFRNSKTREEDLDIWERTLTCGHTVQQTVHHTNSGPSFSTQHCADCGVTRGVVSSEKIVTAETRKREAQKERDKKLARAERELAKAEKAAKEARRKRDELRAGEP
;
A
#
# COMPACT_ATOMS: atom_id res chain seq x y z
N MET A 1 -35.19 14.44 -24.66
CA MET A 1 -34.54 15.63 -24.08
C MET A 1 -33.22 15.23 -23.44
N PRO A 2 -32.11 15.93 -23.71
CA PRO A 2 -30.85 15.70 -23.02
C PRO A 2 -30.97 16.06 -21.53
N LEU A 3 -30.28 15.30 -20.66
CA LEU A 3 -30.24 15.57 -19.21
C LEU A 3 -29.56 16.92 -18.94
N THR A 4 -30.04 17.64 -17.93
CA THR A 4 -29.35 18.83 -17.42
C THR A 4 -28.06 18.43 -16.71
N ASP A 5 -27.13 19.37 -16.55
CA ASP A 5 -25.85 19.08 -15.89
C ASP A 5 -26.04 18.71 -14.41
N GLU A 6 -27.04 19.29 -13.74
CA GLU A 6 -27.44 18.93 -12.38
C GLU A 6 -27.94 17.47 -12.31
N GLN A 7 -28.77 17.03 -13.26
CA GLN A 7 -29.23 15.64 -13.34
C GLN A 7 -28.07 14.66 -13.62
N LYS A 8 -27.10 15.05 -14.46
CA LYS A 8 -25.89 14.26 -14.69
C LYS A 8 -25.05 14.14 -13.42
N ALA A 9 -24.85 15.25 -12.70
CA ALA A 9 -24.10 15.28 -11.45
C ALA A 9 -24.76 14.41 -10.36
N ALA A 10 -26.07 14.52 -10.19
CA ALA A 10 -26.83 13.69 -9.25
C ALA A 10 -26.73 12.20 -9.60
N ARG A 11 -26.82 11.84 -10.89
CA ARG A 11 -26.65 10.45 -11.34
C ARG A 11 -25.23 9.94 -11.09
N ALA A 12 -24.21 10.77 -11.32
CA ALA A 12 -22.82 10.41 -11.04
C ALA A 12 -22.57 10.22 -9.54
N ALA A 13 -23.09 11.11 -8.69
CA ALA A 13 -23.03 11.00 -7.23
C ALA A 13 -23.69 9.69 -6.75
N LYS A 14 -24.90 9.38 -7.24
CA LYS A 14 -25.59 8.13 -6.92
C LYS A 14 -24.75 6.91 -7.32
N ARG A 15 -24.17 6.89 -8.52
CA ARG A 15 -23.29 5.79 -8.97
C ARG A 15 -22.06 5.64 -8.07
N ARG A 16 -21.40 6.74 -7.70
CA ARG A 16 -20.25 6.72 -6.78
C ARG A 16 -20.63 6.12 -5.43
N MET A 17 -21.75 6.58 -4.84
CA MET A 17 -22.26 6.04 -3.59
C MET A 17 -22.60 4.54 -3.70
N THR A 18 -23.31 4.12 -4.74
CA THR A 18 -23.65 2.70 -4.95
C THR A 18 -22.40 1.83 -5.10
N ASN A 19 -21.39 2.29 -5.85
CA ASN A 19 -20.14 1.56 -5.98
C ASN A 19 -19.39 1.50 -4.64
N ALA A 20 -19.30 2.60 -3.90
CA ALA A 20 -18.64 2.65 -2.60
C ALA A 20 -19.29 1.67 -1.61
N LEU A 21 -20.62 1.62 -1.54
CA LEU A 21 -21.35 0.65 -0.70
C LEU A 21 -21.12 -0.80 -1.13
N LYS A 22 -20.99 -1.07 -2.44
CA LYS A 22 -20.66 -2.41 -2.95
C LYS A 22 -19.26 -2.84 -2.53
N GLU A 23 -18.28 -1.94 -2.63
CA GLU A 23 -16.89 -2.22 -2.21
C GLU A 23 -16.77 -2.36 -0.69
N GLU A 24 -17.53 -1.57 0.08
CA GLU A 24 -17.65 -1.74 1.53
C GLU A 24 -18.17 -3.13 1.90
N ALA A 25 -19.29 -3.54 1.30
CA ALA A 25 -19.88 -4.85 1.54
C ALA A 25 -18.91 -5.98 1.15
N ARG A 26 -18.14 -5.82 0.08
CA ARG A 26 -17.07 -6.76 -0.30
C ARG A 26 -15.99 -6.82 0.79
N ALA A 27 -15.48 -5.67 1.24
CA ALA A 27 -14.44 -5.61 2.26
C ALA A 27 -14.88 -6.25 3.58
N HIS A 28 -16.13 -6.04 4.01
CA HIS A 28 -16.67 -6.69 5.20
C HIS A 28 -16.74 -8.21 5.06
N ARG A 29 -17.16 -8.72 3.89
CA ARG A 29 -17.14 -10.16 3.61
C ARG A 29 -15.72 -10.72 3.67
N ASP A 30 -14.75 -10.02 3.10
CA ASP A 30 -13.34 -10.46 3.09
C ASP A 30 -12.71 -10.40 4.49
N GLU A 31 -13.07 -9.41 5.32
CA GLU A 31 -12.66 -9.35 6.72
C GLU A 31 -13.27 -10.47 7.56
N ALA A 32 -14.57 -10.72 7.42
CA ALA A 32 -15.25 -11.82 8.10
C ALA A 32 -14.62 -13.17 7.73
N ARG A 33 -14.32 -13.38 6.44
CA ARG A 33 -13.65 -14.58 5.96
C ARG A 33 -12.25 -14.75 6.55
N ARG A 34 -11.47 -13.67 6.63
CA ARG A 34 -10.14 -13.70 7.27
C ARG A 34 -10.21 -14.05 8.76
N ARG A 35 -11.22 -13.56 9.48
CA ARG A 35 -11.44 -13.95 10.88
C ARG A 35 -11.78 -15.43 11.00
N GLU A 36 -12.68 -15.94 10.16
CA GLU A 36 -13.03 -17.35 10.11
C GLU A 36 -11.81 -18.25 9.85
N TRP A 37 -10.90 -17.83 8.95
CA TRP A 37 -9.66 -18.56 8.72
C TRP A 37 -8.79 -18.69 9.97
N VAL A 38 -8.69 -17.62 10.76
CA VAL A 38 -7.93 -17.64 12.02
C VAL A 38 -8.63 -18.52 13.04
N GLU A 39 -9.92 -18.33 13.25
CA GLU A 39 -10.74 -19.08 14.22
C GLU A 39 -10.73 -20.59 13.97
N LYS A 40 -10.76 -20.99 12.70
CA LYS A 40 -10.73 -22.40 12.28
C LYS A 40 -9.32 -22.94 12.07
N GLY A 41 -8.27 -22.15 12.33
CA GLY A 41 -6.89 -22.55 12.12
C GLY A 41 -6.62 -22.99 10.67
N MET A 42 -7.16 -22.29 9.67
CA MET A 42 -7.04 -22.70 8.26
C MET A 42 -5.68 -22.38 7.64
N TYR A 43 -4.88 -21.51 8.27
CA TYR A 43 -3.51 -21.24 7.82
C TYR A 43 -2.64 -22.46 8.04
N LEU A 44 -2.00 -22.91 6.96
CA LEU A 44 -0.91 -23.86 7.05
C LEU A 44 0.39 -23.11 7.39
N THR A 45 1.24 -23.72 8.21
CA THR A 45 2.62 -23.25 8.35
C THR A 45 3.41 -23.56 7.07
N ARG A 46 4.60 -22.95 6.93
CA ARG A 46 5.45 -23.25 5.76
C ARG A 46 5.97 -24.68 5.80
N GLU A 47 6.22 -25.20 7.00
CA GLU A 47 6.67 -26.57 7.24
C GLU A 47 5.57 -27.57 6.86
N GLU A 48 4.32 -27.31 7.25
CA GLU A 48 3.16 -28.12 6.83
C GLU A 48 2.99 -28.09 5.31
N ALA A 49 3.03 -26.90 4.70
CA ALA A 49 2.93 -26.77 3.24
C ALA A 49 4.09 -27.47 2.50
N ALA A 50 5.32 -27.40 3.04
CA ALA A 50 6.49 -28.08 2.49
C ALA A 50 6.44 -29.60 2.68
N ALA A 51 5.81 -30.07 3.75
CA ALA A 51 5.55 -31.49 4.00
C ALA A 51 4.45 -32.06 3.08
N GLY A 52 3.79 -31.21 2.29
CA GLY A 52 2.75 -31.62 1.34
C GLY A 52 1.35 -31.65 1.93
N GLU A 53 1.13 -31.03 3.10
CA GLU A 53 -0.22 -30.92 3.67
C GLU A 53 -1.17 -30.20 2.69
N PRO A 54 -2.36 -30.76 2.44
CA PRO A 54 -3.31 -30.16 1.53
C PRO A 54 -3.88 -28.87 2.11
N CYS A 55 -4.18 -27.91 1.22
CA CYS A 55 -4.82 -26.66 1.60
C CYS A 55 -6.12 -26.95 2.35
N ARG A 56 -6.24 -26.44 3.59
CA ARG A 56 -7.42 -26.61 4.44
C ARG A 56 -8.70 -25.99 3.86
N GLY A 57 -8.58 -25.13 2.85
CA GLY A 57 -9.71 -24.50 2.16
C GLY A 57 -10.27 -25.29 0.98
N CYS A 58 -9.40 -25.89 0.14
CA CYS A 58 -9.83 -26.55 -1.11
C CYS A 58 -9.36 -28.01 -1.26
N GLY A 59 -8.56 -28.52 -0.33
CA GLY A 59 -7.99 -29.86 -0.35
C GLY A 59 -6.89 -30.09 -1.39
N LEU A 60 -6.55 -29.09 -2.21
CA LEU A 60 -5.47 -29.21 -3.19
C LEU A 60 -4.11 -29.06 -2.51
N PRO A 61 -3.06 -29.76 -2.99
CA PRO A 61 -1.70 -29.55 -2.50
C PRO A 61 -1.29 -28.10 -2.73
N VAL A 62 -0.66 -27.49 -1.73
CA VAL A 62 -0.11 -26.13 -1.85
C VAL A 62 1.14 -26.13 -2.73
N ILE A 63 1.96 -27.17 -2.59
CA ILE A 63 3.14 -27.43 -3.42
C ILE A 63 2.94 -28.82 -4.05
N ASP A 64 2.65 -28.85 -5.36
CA ASP A 64 2.43 -30.10 -6.10
C ASP A 64 3.71 -30.67 -6.76
N ASN A 65 4.81 -29.92 -6.72
CA ASN A 65 6.10 -30.25 -7.36
C ASN A 65 6.03 -30.47 -8.88
N LEU A 66 4.97 -30.01 -9.55
CA LEU A 66 4.81 -30.08 -11.02
C LEU A 66 5.47 -28.89 -11.74
N GLY A 67 6.14 -28.01 -10.99
CA GLY A 67 6.70 -26.77 -11.48
C GLY A 67 5.66 -25.67 -11.63
N SER A 68 6.09 -24.45 -11.94
CA SER A 68 5.16 -23.35 -12.23
C SER A 68 4.63 -23.45 -13.65
N TRP A 69 3.39 -23.01 -13.87
CA TRP A 69 2.90 -22.74 -15.24
C TRP A 69 3.81 -21.73 -15.92
N ARG A 70 4.22 -22.02 -17.16
CA ARG A 70 4.88 -21.03 -18.01
C ARG A 70 3.84 -20.01 -18.48
N GLY A 71 4.30 -18.85 -18.96
CA GLY A 71 3.42 -17.88 -19.61
C GLY A 71 2.61 -18.57 -20.70
N THR A 72 1.30 -18.31 -20.76
CA THR A 72 0.37 -19.09 -21.58
C THR A 72 0.86 -19.21 -23.02
N MET A 73 1.40 -18.16 -23.64
CA MET A 73 1.94 -18.21 -25.01
C MET A 73 3.02 -19.27 -25.28
N TYR A 74 3.68 -19.79 -24.23
CA TYR A 74 4.78 -20.76 -24.33
C TYR A 74 4.40 -22.18 -23.90
N LEU A 75 3.12 -22.44 -23.61
CA LEU A 75 2.65 -23.79 -23.31
C LEU A 75 2.63 -24.64 -24.58
N THR A 76 3.02 -25.91 -24.45
CA THR A 76 2.75 -26.89 -25.51
C THR A 76 1.25 -27.13 -25.64
N ARG A 77 0.85 -27.87 -26.68
CA ARG A 77 -0.56 -28.21 -26.87
C ARG A 77 -1.10 -29.06 -25.71
N GLU A 78 -0.28 -29.99 -25.22
CA GLU A 78 -0.62 -30.87 -24.10
C GLU A 78 -0.76 -30.05 -22.80
N GLU A 79 0.23 -29.20 -22.50
CA GLU A 79 0.19 -28.33 -21.33
C GLU A 79 -0.98 -27.34 -21.37
N ARG A 80 -1.39 -26.89 -22.57
CA ARG A 80 -2.59 -26.05 -22.73
C ARG A 80 -3.85 -26.80 -22.31
N ILE A 81 -4.01 -28.05 -22.72
CA ILE A 81 -5.19 -28.85 -22.38
C ILE A 81 -5.26 -29.01 -20.86
N GLU A 82 -4.15 -29.38 -20.21
CA GLU A 82 -4.09 -29.49 -18.74
C GLU A 82 -4.43 -28.17 -18.04
N TYR A 83 -3.90 -27.05 -18.55
CA TYR A 83 -4.17 -25.72 -18.02
C TYR A 83 -5.66 -25.37 -18.14
N ASP A 84 -6.26 -25.58 -19.30
CA ASP A 84 -7.66 -25.25 -19.57
C ASP A 84 -8.61 -26.12 -18.71
N GLU A 85 -8.27 -27.38 -18.50
CA GLU A 85 -9.00 -28.25 -17.57
C GLU A 85 -8.88 -27.79 -16.12
N ALA A 86 -7.67 -27.42 -15.67
CA ALA A 86 -7.45 -26.89 -14.33
C ALA A 86 -8.23 -25.57 -14.12
N GLU A 87 -8.25 -24.71 -15.13
CA GLU A 87 -9.01 -23.46 -15.17
C GLU A 87 -10.52 -23.73 -15.10
N ALA A 88 -11.02 -24.73 -15.84
CA ALA A 88 -12.42 -25.12 -15.82
C ALA A 88 -12.82 -25.64 -14.43
N ARG A 89 -12.03 -26.56 -13.85
CA ARG A 89 -12.26 -27.06 -12.47
C ARG A 89 -12.23 -25.94 -11.43
N PHE A 90 -11.33 -24.97 -11.59
CA PHE A 90 -11.27 -23.81 -10.70
C PHE A 90 -12.55 -22.98 -10.79
N LYS A 91 -13.02 -22.67 -12.01
CA LYS A 91 -14.25 -21.90 -12.25
C LYS A 91 -15.49 -22.61 -11.71
N GLU A 92 -15.58 -23.93 -11.90
CA GLU A 92 -16.69 -24.75 -11.41
C GLU A 92 -16.77 -24.74 -9.88
N ARG A 93 -15.64 -24.82 -9.18
CA ARG A 93 -15.59 -24.80 -7.70
C ARG A 93 -15.76 -23.40 -7.10
N HIS A 94 -15.45 -22.36 -7.87
CA HIS A 94 -15.41 -20.97 -7.37
C HIS A 94 -16.23 -20.00 -8.23
N PRO A 95 -17.51 -20.28 -8.55
CA PRO A 95 -18.31 -19.44 -9.44
C PRO A 95 -18.55 -18.04 -8.86
N ASP A 96 -18.77 -17.95 -7.54
CA ASP A 96 -19.17 -16.70 -6.87
C ASP A 96 -18.10 -16.12 -5.93
N CYS A 97 -16.90 -16.71 -5.90
CA CYS A 97 -15.85 -16.24 -4.99
C CYS A 97 -15.34 -14.84 -5.37
N GLY A 98 -15.27 -14.52 -6.67
CA GLY A 98 -14.94 -13.19 -7.19
C GLY A 98 -13.61 -12.59 -6.70
N SER A 99 -12.76 -13.39 -6.05
CA SER A 99 -11.51 -12.95 -5.44
C SER A 99 -10.32 -13.25 -6.36
N HIS A 100 -9.15 -12.78 -5.94
CA HIS A 100 -7.89 -13.07 -6.61
C HIS A 100 -7.55 -14.56 -6.50
N ARG A 101 -6.57 -14.97 -7.29
CA ARG A 101 -6.00 -16.32 -7.28
C ARG A 101 -4.57 -16.24 -6.80
N TRP A 102 -4.10 -17.31 -6.18
CA TRP A 102 -2.70 -17.44 -5.78
C TRP A 102 -2.22 -18.88 -6.00
N SER A 103 -0.93 -19.03 -6.22
CA SER A 103 -0.23 -20.31 -6.31
C SER A 103 1.15 -20.16 -5.67
N MET A 104 1.76 -21.27 -5.29
CA MET A 104 3.15 -21.29 -4.84
C MET A 104 4.10 -21.42 -6.03
N SER A 105 5.26 -20.79 -5.93
CA SER A 105 6.34 -21.02 -6.90
C SER A 105 6.68 -22.52 -6.95
N GLY A 106 6.78 -23.08 -8.15
CA GLY A 106 7.00 -24.51 -8.34
C GLY A 106 5.72 -25.36 -8.27
N SER A 107 4.55 -24.74 -8.16
CA SER A 107 3.25 -25.40 -8.10
C SER A 107 2.35 -25.01 -9.29
N ARG A 108 1.63 -25.98 -9.86
CA ARG A 108 0.57 -25.74 -10.86
C ARG A 108 -0.81 -25.57 -10.21
N ALA A 109 -0.95 -25.98 -8.94
CA ALA A 109 -2.17 -25.82 -8.17
C ALA A 109 -2.53 -24.34 -7.98
N THR A 110 -3.79 -24.01 -8.28
CA THR A 110 -4.34 -22.67 -8.13
C THR A 110 -5.33 -22.62 -6.99
N HIS A 111 -5.13 -21.68 -6.07
CA HIS A 111 -5.96 -21.48 -4.89
C HIS A 111 -6.79 -20.21 -5.01
N CYS A 112 -8.00 -20.25 -4.47
CA CYS A 112 -8.89 -19.09 -4.41
C CYS A 112 -8.53 -18.21 -3.22
N GLY A 113 -8.24 -16.93 -3.43
CA GLY A 113 -7.92 -15.97 -2.37
C GLY A 113 -9.08 -15.61 -1.42
N TYR A 114 -10.27 -16.19 -1.60
CA TYR A 114 -11.39 -16.10 -0.66
C TYR A 114 -11.63 -17.39 0.13
N CYS A 115 -11.38 -18.56 -0.46
CA CYS A 115 -11.55 -19.84 0.25
C CYS A 115 -10.27 -20.32 0.93
N CYS A 116 -9.13 -20.04 0.33
CA CYS A 116 -7.84 -20.61 0.68
C CYS A 116 -6.95 -19.51 1.26
N PRO A 117 -6.64 -19.54 2.57
CA PRO A 117 -5.70 -18.58 3.14
C PRO A 117 -4.32 -18.76 2.50
N PRO A 118 -3.65 -17.68 2.07
CA PRO A 118 -2.28 -17.77 1.59
C PRO A 118 -1.34 -18.19 2.71
N ILE A 119 -0.25 -18.88 2.35
CA ILE A 119 0.77 -19.28 3.31
C ILE A 119 1.43 -18.02 3.91
N PRO A 120 1.52 -17.92 5.25
CA PRO A 120 2.20 -16.81 5.90
C PRO A 120 3.67 -16.71 5.46
N PHE A 121 4.20 -15.48 5.44
CA PHE A 121 5.64 -15.27 5.25
C PHE A 121 6.44 -15.87 6.40
N SER A 122 7.63 -16.39 6.10
CA SER A 122 8.58 -16.76 7.15
C SER A 122 9.16 -15.52 7.82
N ASP A 123 9.71 -15.67 9.02
CA ASP A 123 10.38 -14.58 9.74
C ASP A 123 11.50 -13.95 8.92
N ALA A 124 12.28 -14.76 8.20
CA ALA A 124 13.33 -14.26 7.30
C ALA A 124 12.76 -13.43 6.14
N GLN A 125 11.60 -13.81 5.59
CA GLN A 125 10.91 -13.04 4.56
C GLN A 125 10.32 -11.74 5.14
N LEU A 126 9.71 -11.79 6.32
CA LEU A 126 9.21 -10.62 7.02
C LEU A 126 10.33 -9.61 7.28
N GLU A 127 11.49 -10.08 7.74
CA GLU A 127 12.65 -9.22 7.99
C GLU A 127 13.26 -8.66 6.69
N ALA A 128 13.31 -9.45 5.61
CA ALA A 128 13.74 -8.95 4.31
C ALA A 128 12.81 -7.83 3.78
N VAL A 129 11.50 -8.03 3.88
CA VAL A 129 10.49 -7.02 3.51
C VAL A 129 10.60 -5.79 4.41
N ALA A 130 10.72 -5.98 5.72
CA ALA A 130 10.88 -4.87 6.68
C ALA A 130 12.13 -4.04 6.37
N ARG A 131 13.25 -4.68 5.98
CA ARG A 131 14.47 -3.98 5.57
C ARG A 131 14.29 -3.10 4.35
N ILE A 132 13.53 -3.54 3.35
CA ILE A 132 13.20 -2.72 2.18
C ILE A 132 12.50 -1.43 2.61
N PHE A 133 11.49 -1.55 3.47
CA PHE A 133 10.73 -0.39 3.95
C PHE A 133 11.54 0.53 4.87
N ARG A 134 12.44 -0.01 5.71
CA ARG A 134 13.34 0.81 6.55
C ARG A 134 14.33 1.63 5.72
N ASN A 135 14.74 1.11 4.57
CA ASN A 135 15.70 1.78 3.69
C ASN A 135 15.05 2.75 2.69
N SER A 136 13.76 2.59 2.40
CA SER A 136 12.99 3.54 1.60
C SER A 136 12.55 4.73 2.45
N LYS A 137 13.39 5.77 2.55
CA LYS A 137 12.95 7.02 3.19
C LYS A 137 11.99 7.76 2.28
N THR A 138 10.70 7.71 2.62
CA THR A 138 9.70 8.58 2.00
C THR A 138 9.92 10.01 2.45
N ARG A 139 10.19 10.90 1.50
CA ARG A 139 10.31 12.34 1.75
C ARG A 139 8.91 12.96 1.77
N GLU A 140 8.58 13.71 2.81
CA GLU A 140 7.24 14.31 2.96
C GLU A 140 6.92 15.28 1.81
N GLU A 141 7.94 15.97 1.30
CA GLU A 141 7.82 16.87 0.16
C GLU A 141 7.48 16.16 -1.16
N ASP A 142 7.64 14.84 -1.27
CA ASP A 142 7.26 14.07 -2.44
C ASP A 142 5.82 13.51 -2.38
N LEU A 143 5.10 13.79 -1.29
CA LEU A 143 3.75 13.28 -1.03
C LEU A 143 2.68 14.34 -1.28
N ASP A 144 1.67 13.98 -2.08
CA ASP A 144 0.39 14.66 -2.13
C ASP A 144 -0.47 14.25 -0.92
N ILE A 145 -1.34 15.14 -0.45
CA ILE A 145 -2.41 14.82 0.52
C ILE A 145 -3.75 14.82 -0.22
N TRP A 146 -4.50 13.76 0.00
CA TRP A 146 -5.85 13.57 -0.50
C TRP A 146 -6.83 13.53 0.65
N GLU A 147 -7.91 14.28 0.55
CA GLU A 147 -9.09 14.13 1.40
C GLU A 147 -10.04 13.14 0.75
N ARG A 148 -10.56 12.18 1.53
CA ARG A 148 -11.40 11.10 1.04
C ARG A 148 -12.70 11.08 1.83
N THR A 149 -13.83 11.22 1.15
CA THR A 149 -15.15 11.10 1.79
C THR A 149 -15.60 9.65 1.77
N LEU A 150 -16.00 9.14 2.93
CA LEU A 150 -16.45 7.77 3.10
C LEU A 150 -17.98 7.65 2.99
N THR A 151 -18.50 6.44 2.82
CA THR A 151 -19.95 6.14 2.79
C THR A 151 -20.68 6.59 4.06
N CYS A 152 -20.01 6.63 5.20
CA CYS A 152 -20.56 7.16 6.46
C CYS A 152 -20.58 8.69 6.53
N GLY A 153 -20.03 9.39 5.54
CA GLY A 153 -19.95 10.85 5.50
C GLY A 153 -18.70 11.44 6.15
N HIS A 154 -17.95 10.67 6.93
CA HIS A 154 -16.67 11.12 7.49
C HIS A 154 -15.60 11.29 6.41
N THR A 155 -14.70 12.23 6.64
CA THR A 155 -13.54 12.50 5.78
C THR A 155 -12.26 12.01 6.44
N VAL A 156 -11.35 11.48 5.63
CA VAL A 156 -10.03 11.03 6.08
C VAL A 156 -8.96 11.56 5.13
N GLN A 157 -7.80 11.91 5.68
CA GLN A 157 -6.65 12.31 4.88
C GLN A 157 -5.76 11.10 4.57
N GLN A 158 -5.31 11.00 3.33
CA GLN A 158 -4.38 9.97 2.87
C GLN A 158 -3.25 10.61 2.08
N THR A 159 -2.01 10.29 2.47
CA THR A 159 -0.82 10.73 1.74
C THR A 159 -0.43 9.73 0.68
N VAL A 160 -0.11 10.20 -0.52
CA VAL A 160 0.30 9.36 -1.64
C VAL A 160 1.45 10.03 -2.38
N HIS A 161 2.45 9.27 -2.83
CA HIS A 161 3.53 9.82 -3.65
C HIS A 161 2.99 10.44 -4.93
N HIS A 162 3.47 11.63 -5.30
CA HIS A 162 2.97 12.45 -6.41
C HIS A 162 3.00 11.77 -7.80
N THR A 163 3.80 10.72 -7.97
CA THR A 163 3.82 9.92 -9.21
C THR A 163 2.59 9.05 -9.38
N ASN A 164 1.77 8.87 -8.34
CA ASN A 164 0.50 8.18 -8.44
C ASN A 164 -0.61 9.18 -8.77
N SER A 165 -1.53 8.77 -9.63
CA SER A 165 -2.69 9.58 -10.00
C SER A 165 -3.67 9.83 -8.84
N GLY A 166 -3.64 8.98 -7.81
CA GLY A 166 -4.38 9.13 -6.56
C GLY A 166 -4.31 7.89 -5.68
N PRO A 167 -5.03 7.89 -4.54
CA PRO A 167 -5.17 6.72 -3.68
C PRO A 167 -5.81 5.54 -4.43
N SER A 168 -5.22 4.35 -4.32
CA SER A 168 -5.65 3.17 -5.10
C SER A 168 -6.81 2.38 -4.48
N PHE A 169 -7.01 2.45 -3.16
CA PHE A 169 -7.98 1.59 -2.47
C PHE A 169 -9.39 2.19 -2.50
N SER A 170 -10.38 1.41 -2.93
CA SER A 170 -11.81 1.82 -2.93
C SER A 170 -12.48 1.80 -1.56
N THR A 171 -11.77 1.34 -0.53
CA THR A 171 -12.23 1.30 0.87
C THR A 171 -11.14 1.86 1.78
N GLN A 172 -11.54 2.28 2.99
CA GLN A 172 -10.65 2.84 4.00
C GLN A 172 -11.24 2.60 5.39
N HIS A 173 -10.40 2.36 6.40
CA HIS A 173 -10.85 2.30 7.78
C HIS A 173 -11.27 3.69 8.28
N CYS A 174 -12.47 3.80 8.81
CA CYS A 174 -12.98 5.02 9.44
C CYS A 174 -12.72 4.94 10.95
N ALA A 175 -11.85 5.82 11.47
CA ALA A 175 -11.51 5.85 12.88
C ALA A 175 -12.74 6.13 13.78
N ASP A 176 -13.65 7.01 13.34
CA ASP A 176 -14.85 7.37 14.11
C ASP A 176 -15.88 6.24 14.17
N CYS A 177 -16.02 5.47 13.09
CA CYS A 177 -16.94 4.34 13.07
C CYS A 177 -16.30 3.01 13.55
N GLY A 178 -14.97 2.95 13.63
CA GLY A 178 -14.22 1.73 13.95
C GLY A 178 -14.35 0.60 12.92
N VAL A 179 -14.79 0.90 11.69
CA VAL A 179 -15.01 -0.11 10.64
C VAL A 179 -14.52 0.37 9.28
N THR A 180 -14.24 -0.58 8.39
CA THR A 180 -13.91 -0.30 6.99
C THR A 180 -15.14 0.26 6.26
N ARG A 181 -14.96 1.35 5.53
CA ARG A 181 -16.01 2.04 4.76
C ARG A 181 -15.61 2.17 3.31
N GLY A 182 -16.60 2.24 2.43
CA GLY A 182 -16.40 2.55 1.02
C GLY A 182 -15.99 4.00 0.81
N VAL A 183 -15.19 4.28 -0.22
CA VAL A 183 -14.78 5.65 -0.56
C VAL A 183 -15.68 6.19 -1.65
N VAL A 184 -16.35 7.30 -1.37
CA VAL A 184 -17.31 7.97 -2.25
C VAL A 184 -16.62 8.99 -3.17
N SER A 185 -15.66 9.74 -2.63
CA SER A 185 -14.86 10.71 -3.38
C SER A 185 -13.44 10.79 -2.84
N SER A 186 -12.53 11.32 -3.66
CA SER A 186 -11.15 11.62 -3.26
C SER A 186 -10.72 12.89 -3.97
N GLU A 187 -10.28 13.86 -3.19
CA GLU A 187 -9.91 15.20 -3.66
C GLU A 187 -8.49 15.51 -3.19
N LYS A 188 -7.64 15.96 -4.11
CA LYS A 188 -6.26 16.33 -3.77
C LYS A 188 -6.28 17.72 -3.14
N ILE A 189 -5.94 17.80 -1.86
CA ILE A 189 -5.98 19.06 -1.08
C ILE A 189 -4.60 19.72 -0.95
N VAL A 190 -3.51 18.93 -1.01
CA VAL A 190 -2.14 19.44 -0.98
C VAL A 190 -1.31 18.71 -2.01
N THR A 191 -0.51 19.45 -2.78
CA THR A 191 0.41 18.86 -3.77
C THR A 191 1.83 18.79 -3.21
N ALA A 192 2.58 17.78 -3.66
CA ALA A 192 4.01 17.66 -3.42
C ALA A 192 4.76 18.91 -3.92
N GLU A 193 4.31 19.54 -5.00
CA GLU A 193 4.92 20.78 -5.49
C GLU A 193 4.81 21.91 -4.45
N THR A 194 3.62 22.13 -3.89
CA THR A 194 3.40 23.13 -2.83
C THR A 194 4.30 22.83 -1.63
N ARG A 195 4.35 21.55 -1.20
CA ARG A 195 5.20 21.12 -0.08
C ARG A 195 6.69 21.30 -0.37
N LYS A 196 7.17 21.01 -1.58
CA LYS A 196 8.56 21.26 -2.01
C LYS A 196 8.91 22.74 -1.94
N ARG A 197 8.01 23.60 -2.42
CA ARG A 197 8.21 25.06 -2.37
C ARG A 197 8.29 25.57 -0.93
N GLU A 198 7.44 25.05 -0.03
CA GLU A 198 7.47 25.40 1.40
C GLU A 198 8.74 24.88 2.09
N ALA A 199 9.10 23.62 1.86
CA ALA A 199 10.32 23.02 2.40
C ALA A 199 11.58 23.76 1.93
N GLN A 200 11.63 24.18 0.66
CA GLN A 200 12.73 24.98 0.11
C GLN A 200 12.81 26.34 0.80
N LYS A 201 11.68 27.05 0.95
CA LYS A 201 11.64 28.34 1.67
C LYS A 201 12.15 28.21 3.11
N GLU A 202 11.75 27.16 3.83
CA GLU A 202 12.22 26.92 5.20
C GLU A 202 13.70 26.55 5.26
N ARG A 203 14.20 25.79 4.27
CA ARG A 203 15.64 25.50 4.14
C ARG A 203 16.44 26.78 3.91
N ASP A 204 15.99 27.65 3.00
CA ASP A 204 16.66 28.90 2.67
C ASP A 204 16.70 29.85 3.88
N LYS A 205 15.60 29.94 4.65
CA LYS A 205 15.57 30.70 5.92
C LYS A 205 16.58 30.16 6.94
N LYS A 206 16.67 28.84 7.09
CA LYS A 206 17.62 28.19 8.01
C LYS A 206 19.07 28.44 7.59
N LEU A 207 19.37 28.35 6.29
CA LEU A 207 20.70 28.66 5.75
C LEU A 207 21.07 30.12 6.01
N ALA A 208 20.20 31.06 5.67
CA ALA A 208 20.45 32.48 5.91
C ALA A 208 20.62 32.81 7.41
N ARG A 209 19.95 32.08 8.31
CA ARG A 209 20.19 32.18 9.75
C ARG A 209 21.57 31.65 10.13
N ALA A 210 21.93 30.46 9.68
CA ALA A 210 23.22 29.83 9.96
C ALA A 210 24.40 30.69 9.45
N GLU A 211 24.27 31.26 8.24
CA GLU A 211 25.28 32.17 7.67
C GLU A 211 25.47 33.43 8.53
N ARG A 212 24.38 34.01 9.05
CA ARG A 212 24.47 35.16 9.96
C ARG A 212 25.11 34.78 11.30
N GLU A 213 24.83 33.60 11.82
CA GLU A 213 25.44 33.10 13.06
C GLU A 213 26.94 32.83 12.86
N LEU A 214 27.33 32.23 11.72
CA LEU A 214 28.72 32.03 11.34
C LEU A 214 29.47 33.36 11.21
N ALA A 215 28.92 34.34 10.49
CA ALA A 215 29.55 35.66 10.33
C ALA A 215 29.76 36.37 11.67
N LYS A 216 28.82 36.24 12.61
CA LYS A 216 28.97 36.76 13.98
C LYS A 216 30.09 36.04 14.73
N ALA A 217 30.15 34.72 14.65
CA ALA A 217 31.19 33.92 15.29
C ALA A 217 32.59 34.24 14.73
N GLU A 218 32.72 34.40 13.41
CA GLU A 218 33.96 34.78 12.75
C GLU A 218 34.45 36.17 13.18
N LYS A 219 33.52 37.15 13.28
CA LYS A 219 33.82 38.49 13.78
C LYS A 219 34.31 38.43 15.23
N ALA A 220 33.61 37.73 16.09
CA ALA A 220 34.00 37.54 17.50
C ALA A 220 35.36 36.84 17.62
N ALA A 221 35.63 35.83 16.79
CA ALA A 221 36.91 35.14 16.76
C ALA A 221 38.05 36.07 16.29
N LYS A 222 37.80 36.95 15.32
CA LYS A 222 38.78 37.95 14.89
C LYS A 222 39.09 38.97 15.99
N GLU A 223 38.08 39.45 16.70
CA GLU A 223 38.26 40.35 17.84
C GLU A 223 39.01 39.68 19.00
N ALA A 224 38.68 38.43 19.32
CA ALA A 224 39.40 37.64 20.32
C ALA A 224 40.87 37.40 19.94
N ARG A 225 41.15 37.11 18.66
CA ARG A 225 42.52 37.01 18.13
C ARG A 225 43.28 38.32 18.30
N ARG A 226 42.68 39.46 17.92
CA ARG A 226 43.31 40.78 18.09
C ARG A 226 43.65 41.05 19.55
N LYS A 227 42.71 40.81 20.48
CA LYS A 227 42.92 40.99 21.92
C LYS A 227 44.03 40.09 22.47
N ARG A 228 44.10 38.83 22.02
CA ARG A 228 45.19 37.92 22.39
C ARG A 228 46.55 38.43 21.92
N ASP A 229 46.62 38.93 20.70
CA ASP A 229 47.87 39.41 20.11
C ASP A 229 48.32 40.72 20.79
N GLU A 230 47.39 41.62 21.14
CA GLU A 230 47.66 42.80 21.98
C GLU A 230 48.22 42.43 23.36
N LEU A 231 47.64 41.42 24.02
CA LEU A 231 48.13 40.93 25.32
C LEU A 231 49.53 40.31 25.22
N ARG A 232 49.83 39.57 24.14
CA ARG A 232 51.17 38.99 23.89
C ARG A 232 52.23 40.06 23.59
N ALA A 233 51.84 41.17 22.96
CA ALA A 233 52.75 42.26 22.64
C ALA A 233 52.99 43.22 23.82
N GLY A 234 52.15 43.15 24.86
CA GLY A 234 52.21 43.99 26.07
C GLY A 234 52.85 43.33 27.30
N GLU A 235 53.39 42.11 27.18
CA GLU A 235 54.22 41.51 28.24
C GLU A 235 55.65 42.11 28.16
N PRO A 236 56.13 42.83 29.21
CA PRO A 236 57.51 43.31 29.29
C PRO A 236 58.54 42.20 29.49
#